data_AF-A0A962FH97-F1
#
_entry.id   AF-A0A962FH97-F1
#
_cell.length_a   1.000
_cell.length_b   1.000
_cell.length_c   1.000
_cell.angle_alpha   90.00
_cell.angle_beta   90.00
_cell.angle_gamma   90.00
#
_symmetry.space_group_name_H-M   'P 1'
#
loop_
_entity.id
_entity.type
_entity.pdbx_description
1 polymer ?
#
loop_
_entity_poly.entity_id
_entity_poly.type
_entity_poly.pdbx_seq_one_letter_code
_entity_poly.pdbx_strand_id
1 'polypeptide(L)'
;MTKPNKSGHIRLTSHPEPGAAARRPIVWGARDPAERGPIVATVTRPGDRNAIGAHGGAYGVYRALAVTSGAMNPLARPDLANTHPAAAIGPHRQWFDPARIVSLDPFGHVAQEVFAKEIAEGLDIRPTIAVTRARITLPEIADAMRARRLEADGDVLKATGDVAVVKIAIEPVWHLPGVAARFGVEETALRRTLFEQTGGMYPELVTRPDMHVFLPPIGGATAYVFGDPARLGDRRFKLACRVHDECNGSDVFGSDICTCRPYLAHG
;
A
#
# COMPACT_ATOMS: atom_id res chain seq x y z
N MET A 1 -28.17 5.49 -13.50
CA MET A 1 -28.31 4.05 -13.81
C MET A 1 -27.95 3.25 -12.56
N THR A 2 -28.95 2.84 -11.80
CA THR A 2 -28.86 2.04 -10.57
C THR A 2 -28.61 0.58 -10.94
N LYS A 3 -27.35 0.14 -10.99
CA LYS A 3 -27.06 -1.29 -10.93
C LYS A 3 -27.20 -1.71 -9.46
N PRO A 4 -28.19 -2.52 -9.07
CA PRO A 4 -28.30 -2.99 -7.70
C PRO A 4 -27.05 -3.77 -7.31
N ASN A 5 -26.66 -3.71 -6.04
CA ASN A 5 -25.72 -4.68 -5.46
C ASN A 5 -26.20 -6.09 -5.80
N LYS A 6 -25.26 -7.02 -6.03
CA LYS A 6 -25.56 -8.39 -6.47
C LYS A 6 -26.67 -8.98 -5.59
N SER A 7 -27.86 -9.22 -6.16
CA SER A 7 -29.09 -9.59 -5.43
C SER A 7 -29.13 -11.07 -5.02
N GLY A 8 -27.99 -11.63 -4.58
CA GLY A 8 -27.85 -13.04 -4.21
C GLY A 8 -27.32 -13.21 -2.79
N HIS A 9 -27.41 -14.43 -2.27
CA HIS A 9 -26.84 -14.82 -0.98
C HIS A 9 -25.38 -14.35 -0.87
N ILE A 10 -25.06 -13.68 0.25
CA ILE A 10 -23.67 -13.37 0.61
C ILE A 10 -22.99 -14.70 0.93
N ARG A 11 -22.16 -15.19 0.00
CA ARG A 11 -21.32 -16.37 0.25
C ARG A 11 -20.18 -15.93 1.17
N LEU A 12 -20.30 -16.27 2.45
CA LEU A 12 -19.19 -16.19 3.39
C LEU A 12 -18.11 -17.15 2.89
N THR A 13 -17.07 -16.62 2.25
CA THR A 13 -15.88 -17.39 1.81
C THR A 13 -14.87 -17.55 2.95
N SER A 14 -15.38 -17.56 4.19
CA SER A 14 -14.60 -17.73 5.39
C SER A 14 -13.92 -19.10 5.39
N HIS A 15 -14.57 -20.16 4.93
CA HIS A 15 -13.96 -21.49 4.88
C HIS A 15 -13.35 -21.81 3.51
N PRO A 16 -12.27 -22.63 3.45
CA PRO A 16 -11.75 -23.14 2.19
C PRO A 16 -12.80 -24.02 1.51
N GLU A 17 -12.75 -24.15 0.19
CA GLU A 17 -13.52 -25.20 -0.49
C GLU A 17 -12.92 -26.56 -0.06
N PRO A 18 -13.74 -27.55 0.39
CA PRO A 18 -13.23 -28.83 0.87
C PRO A 18 -12.31 -29.49 -0.17
N GLY A 19 -11.06 -29.77 0.21
CA GLY A 19 -10.06 -30.40 -0.66
C GLY A 19 -9.43 -29.49 -1.73
N ALA A 20 -9.76 -28.20 -1.77
CA ALA A 20 -9.17 -27.27 -2.73
C ALA A 20 -7.87 -26.67 -2.18
N ALA A 21 -6.77 -26.83 -2.92
CA ALA A 21 -5.56 -26.04 -2.69
C ALA A 21 -5.85 -24.54 -2.90
N ALA A 22 -5.06 -23.67 -2.26
CA ALA A 22 -5.12 -22.24 -2.53
C ALA A 22 -4.96 -22.01 -4.03
N ARG A 23 -5.96 -21.42 -4.69
CA ARG A 23 -5.96 -21.25 -6.15
C ARG A 23 -4.77 -20.41 -6.66
N ARG A 24 -4.21 -19.56 -5.80
CA ARG A 24 -3.13 -18.61 -6.10
C ARG A 24 -2.21 -18.46 -4.89
N PRO A 25 -1.36 -19.47 -4.58
CA PRO A 25 -0.44 -19.37 -3.45
C PRO A 25 0.53 -18.20 -3.66
N ILE A 26 0.99 -17.63 -2.55
CA ILE A 26 1.94 -16.52 -2.53
C ILE A 26 3.29 -17.06 -2.07
N VAL A 27 4.31 -16.94 -2.91
CA VAL A 27 5.70 -17.28 -2.53
C VAL A 27 6.39 -16.01 -2.04
N TRP A 28 6.26 -15.72 -0.75
CA TRP A 28 6.81 -14.49 -0.17
C TRP A 28 8.34 -14.47 -0.26
N GLY A 29 8.92 -13.36 -0.72
CA GLY A 29 10.36 -13.22 -0.94
C GLY A 29 10.87 -13.82 -2.26
N ALA A 30 10.02 -14.40 -3.12
CA ALA A 30 10.43 -14.82 -4.46
C ALA A 30 10.93 -13.63 -5.28
N ARG A 31 11.97 -13.86 -6.10
CA ARG A 31 12.62 -12.82 -6.89
C ARG A 31 11.82 -12.45 -8.13
N ASP A 32 11.30 -13.45 -8.81
CA ASP A 32 10.45 -13.28 -9.98
C ASP A 32 9.02 -12.94 -9.52
N PRO A 33 8.44 -11.80 -9.92
CA PRO A 33 7.03 -11.49 -9.64
C PRO A 33 6.08 -12.61 -10.06
N ALA A 34 6.35 -13.32 -11.17
CA ALA A 34 5.51 -14.40 -11.64
C ALA A 34 5.54 -15.62 -10.69
N GLU A 35 6.70 -15.94 -10.13
CA GLU A 35 6.86 -16.97 -9.09
C GLU A 35 6.25 -16.52 -7.76
N ARG A 36 6.47 -15.25 -7.38
CA ARG A 36 5.87 -14.64 -6.19
C ARG A 36 4.33 -14.78 -6.27
N GLY A 37 3.75 -14.48 -7.43
CA GLY A 37 2.33 -14.33 -7.66
C GLY A 37 1.78 -12.99 -7.19
N PRO A 38 0.60 -12.55 -7.67
CA PRO A 38 0.01 -11.27 -7.27
C PRO A 38 -0.68 -11.33 -5.91
N ILE A 39 -0.91 -10.16 -5.30
CA ILE A 39 -1.81 -10.01 -4.15
C ILE A 39 -3.22 -9.67 -4.65
N VAL A 40 -4.18 -10.49 -4.27
CA VAL A 40 -5.58 -10.36 -4.68
C VAL A 40 -6.46 -10.35 -3.44
N ALA A 41 -6.88 -9.14 -3.04
CA ALA A 41 -7.82 -8.88 -1.95
C ALA A 41 -9.14 -8.30 -2.51
N THR A 42 -9.64 -8.91 -3.58
CA THR A 42 -10.84 -8.42 -4.29
C THR A 42 -12.12 -8.62 -3.50
N VAL A 43 -13.03 -7.65 -3.61
CA VAL A 43 -14.41 -7.74 -3.10
C VAL A 43 -15.43 -8.10 -4.18
N THR A 44 -15.02 -8.13 -5.45
CA THR A 44 -15.93 -8.37 -6.59
C THR A 44 -15.99 -9.83 -7.01
N ARG A 45 -14.86 -10.55 -6.89
CA ARG A 45 -14.73 -11.98 -7.21
C ARG A 45 -14.09 -12.75 -6.05
N PRO A 46 -14.84 -13.05 -4.97
CA PRO A 46 -14.27 -13.64 -3.75
C PRO A 46 -13.49 -14.95 -3.95
N GLY A 47 -13.82 -15.72 -4.99
CA GLY A 47 -13.12 -16.97 -5.34
C GLY A 47 -11.70 -16.79 -5.90
N ASP A 48 -11.29 -15.57 -6.24
CA ASP A 48 -9.93 -15.26 -6.71
C ASP A 48 -9.02 -14.77 -5.58
N ARG A 49 -9.54 -14.57 -4.37
CA ARG A 49 -8.78 -14.02 -3.24
C ARG A 49 -7.67 -14.98 -2.81
N ASN A 50 -6.49 -14.42 -2.55
CA ASN A 50 -5.37 -15.08 -1.87
C ASN A 50 -4.82 -14.28 -0.68
N ALA A 51 -5.47 -13.16 -0.34
CA ALA A 51 -5.17 -12.35 0.82
C ALA A 51 -6.44 -12.07 1.65
N ILE A 52 -6.26 -11.96 2.95
CA ILE A 52 -7.27 -11.57 3.93
C ILE A 52 -7.45 -10.05 3.88
N GLY A 53 -8.65 -9.56 4.16
CA GLY A 53 -9.00 -8.15 4.03
C GLY A 53 -9.46 -7.77 2.63
N ALA A 54 -9.34 -6.49 2.28
CA ALA A 54 -9.74 -5.93 1.01
C ALA A 54 -8.73 -4.88 0.53
N HIS A 55 -8.61 -4.69 -0.78
CA HIS A 55 -7.85 -3.56 -1.32
C HIS A 55 -8.43 -2.21 -0.86
N GLY A 56 -7.55 -1.23 -0.64
CA GLY A 56 -7.91 0.11 -0.19
C GLY A 56 -8.03 0.23 1.34
N GLY A 57 -7.56 -0.79 2.07
CA GLY A 57 -7.42 -0.80 3.53
C GLY A 57 -8.55 -0.10 4.29
N ALA A 58 -8.18 0.94 5.04
CA ALA A 58 -9.11 1.74 5.85
C ALA A 58 -10.23 2.42 5.02
N TYR A 59 -10.02 2.65 3.72
CA TYR A 59 -11.03 3.24 2.84
C TYR A 59 -12.10 2.27 2.36
N GLY A 60 -12.00 0.98 2.70
CA GLY A 60 -13.04 -0.01 2.39
C GLY A 60 -14.42 0.39 2.89
N VAL A 61 -14.49 1.07 4.04
CA VAL A 61 -15.75 1.59 4.62
C VAL A 61 -16.34 2.71 3.77
N TYR A 62 -15.54 3.70 3.36
CA TYR A 62 -16.00 4.78 2.48
C TYR A 62 -16.48 4.25 1.12
N ARG A 63 -15.77 3.25 0.58
CA ARG A 63 -16.21 2.55 -0.63
C ARG A 63 -17.58 1.89 -0.41
N ALA A 64 -17.78 1.20 0.72
CA ALA A 64 -19.06 0.57 1.03
C ALA A 64 -20.20 1.60 1.10
N LEU A 65 -19.97 2.77 1.71
CA LEU A 65 -20.93 3.87 1.75
C LEU A 65 -21.24 4.41 0.35
N ALA A 66 -20.22 4.66 -0.48
CA ALA A 66 -20.37 5.17 -1.84
C ALA A 66 -21.13 4.18 -2.76
N VAL A 67 -20.89 2.88 -2.58
CA VAL A 67 -21.66 1.84 -3.29
C VAL A 67 -23.11 1.82 -2.81
N THR A 68 -23.33 1.92 -1.50
CA THR A 68 -24.67 1.89 -0.88
C THR A 68 -25.50 3.09 -1.32
N SER A 69 -24.91 4.28 -1.38
CA SER A 69 -25.58 5.50 -1.86
C SER A 69 -25.78 5.52 -3.38
N GLY A 70 -25.24 4.55 -4.12
CA GLY A 70 -25.27 4.50 -5.58
C GLY A 70 -24.30 5.46 -6.28
N ALA A 71 -23.45 6.17 -5.52
CA ALA A 71 -22.42 7.06 -6.05
C ALA A 71 -21.26 6.30 -6.73
N MET A 72 -21.09 5.01 -6.42
CA MET A 72 -20.05 4.16 -7.00
C MET A 72 -20.60 2.82 -7.48
N ASN A 73 -20.17 2.37 -8.66
CA ASN A 73 -20.49 1.03 -9.16
C ASN A 73 -19.70 -0.04 -8.38
N PRO A 74 -20.34 -1.03 -7.73
CA PRO A 74 -19.66 -2.08 -6.96
C PRO A 74 -18.72 -2.94 -7.80
N LEU A 75 -18.94 -3.01 -9.12
CA LEU A 75 -18.13 -3.76 -10.08
C LEU A 75 -17.09 -2.88 -10.80
N ALA A 76 -16.97 -1.61 -10.42
CA ALA A 76 -15.96 -0.73 -11.00
C ALA A 76 -14.55 -1.28 -10.73
N ARG A 77 -13.76 -1.35 -11.80
CA ARG A 77 -12.33 -1.64 -11.76
C ARG A 77 -11.57 -0.33 -11.86
N PRO A 78 -10.46 -0.18 -11.13
CA PRO A 78 -9.58 0.97 -11.32
C PRO A 78 -9.04 0.95 -12.75
N ASP A 79 -8.98 2.12 -13.37
CA ASP A 79 -8.19 2.32 -14.58
C ASP A 79 -6.73 2.49 -14.15
N LEU A 80 -5.86 1.60 -14.63
CA LEU A 80 -4.44 1.62 -14.31
C LEU A 80 -3.60 2.26 -15.43
N ALA A 81 -4.23 2.75 -16.50
CA ALA A 81 -3.54 3.50 -17.54
C ALA A 81 -2.80 4.70 -16.93
N ASN A 82 -1.52 4.87 -17.28
CA ASN A 82 -0.66 5.96 -16.80
C ASN A 82 -0.48 6.03 -15.27
N THR A 83 -0.66 4.91 -14.58
CA THR A 83 -0.39 4.80 -13.13
C THR A 83 1.03 4.30 -12.81
N HIS A 84 1.93 4.32 -13.80
CA HIS A 84 3.34 3.96 -13.61
C HIS A 84 4.02 4.88 -12.57
N PRO A 85 4.93 4.33 -11.75
CA PRO A 85 5.59 5.09 -10.71
C PRO A 85 6.44 6.22 -11.31
N ALA A 86 6.40 7.41 -10.72
CA ALA A 86 7.13 8.57 -11.22
C ALA A 86 8.66 8.49 -11.01
N ALA A 87 9.11 7.49 -10.27
CA ALA A 87 10.51 7.11 -10.08
C ALA A 87 10.62 5.59 -9.86
N ALA A 88 11.63 4.97 -10.45
CA ALA A 88 11.92 3.56 -10.22
C ALA A 88 12.51 3.37 -8.82
N ILE A 89 11.99 2.38 -8.09
CA ILE A 89 12.51 1.95 -6.80
C ILE A 89 12.87 0.47 -6.91
N GLY A 90 14.11 0.13 -6.54
CA GLY A 90 14.60 -1.25 -6.54
C GLY A 90 14.63 -1.92 -7.93
N PRO A 91 14.64 -3.26 -7.96
CA PRO A 91 14.59 -4.15 -6.81
C PRO A 91 15.87 -4.09 -5.95
N HIS A 92 15.73 -4.36 -4.65
CA HIS A 92 16.86 -4.45 -3.71
C HIS A 92 16.97 -5.86 -3.13
N ARG A 93 18.18 -6.28 -2.75
CA ARG A 93 18.42 -7.64 -2.22
C ARG A 93 17.52 -8.01 -1.03
N GLN A 94 17.15 -7.03 -0.22
CA GLN A 94 16.30 -7.22 0.97
C GLN A 94 14.85 -7.56 0.63
N TRP A 95 14.41 -7.33 -0.61
CA TRP A 95 13.06 -7.70 -1.06
C TRP A 95 12.89 -9.20 -1.17
N PHE A 96 14.00 -9.90 -1.38
CA PHE A 96 14.04 -11.35 -1.62
C PHE A 96 14.38 -12.14 -0.35
N ASP A 97 14.49 -11.47 0.79
CA ASP A 97 14.62 -12.12 2.09
C ASP A 97 13.24 -12.05 2.78
N PRO A 98 12.54 -13.21 2.91
CA PRO A 98 11.17 -13.25 3.40
C PRO A 98 11.02 -12.76 4.86
N ALA A 99 12.13 -12.65 5.60
CA ALA A 99 12.12 -12.16 6.99
C ALA A 99 12.36 -10.64 7.09
N ARG A 100 12.80 -9.96 6.01
CA ARG A 100 13.20 -8.53 6.06
C ARG A 100 12.03 -7.58 5.89
N ILE A 101 11.19 -7.84 4.89
CA ILE A 101 10.02 -7.01 4.58
C ILE A 101 8.78 -7.88 4.80
N VAL A 102 8.01 -7.56 5.84
CA VAL A 102 6.86 -8.38 6.28
C VAL A 102 5.57 -7.57 6.45
N SER A 103 5.62 -6.25 6.24
CA SER A 103 4.51 -5.32 6.50
C SER A 103 4.16 -4.41 5.32
N LEU A 104 4.81 -4.59 4.17
CA LEU A 104 4.47 -3.97 2.88
C LEU A 104 4.81 -4.93 1.74
N ASP A 105 4.21 -4.73 0.56
CA ASP A 105 4.53 -5.47 -0.66
C ASP A 105 5.63 -4.73 -1.46
N PRO A 106 6.84 -5.29 -1.61
CA PRO A 106 7.91 -4.64 -2.37
C PRO A 106 7.58 -4.43 -3.86
N PHE A 107 6.67 -5.23 -4.44
CA PHE A 107 6.24 -5.06 -5.84
C PHE A 107 5.03 -4.13 -5.97
N GLY A 108 4.52 -3.59 -4.86
CA GLY A 108 3.27 -2.85 -4.81
C GLY A 108 3.20 -1.60 -5.68
N HIS A 109 4.34 -1.02 -6.08
CA HIS A 109 4.44 0.17 -6.97
C HIS A 109 4.48 -0.16 -8.46
N VAL A 110 4.73 -1.44 -8.80
CA VAL A 110 4.85 -1.93 -10.18
C VAL A 110 3.87 -3.05 -10.49
N ALA A 111 2.91 -3.33 -9.61
CA ALA A 111 1.94 -4.42 -9.75
C ALA A 111 1.18 -4.38 -11.09
N GLN A 112 0.81 -3.19 -11.56
CA GLN A 112 0.16 -2.96 -12.85
C GLN A 112 1.01 -3.36 -14.06
N GLU A 113 2.33 -3.34 -13.93
CA GLU A 113 3.29 -3.69 -14.98
C GLU A 113 3.64 -5.18 -14.91
N VAL A 114 4.06 -5.65 -13.74
CA VAL A 114 4.54 -7.03 -13.57
C VAL A 114 3.41 -8.07 -13.62
N PHE A 115 2.16 -7.66 -13.38
CA PHE A 115 0.98 -8.51 -13.49
C PHE A 115 -0.01 -8.02 -14.56
N ALA A 116 0.50 -7.29 -15.58
CA ALA A 116 -0.33 -6.74 -16.65
C ALA A 116 -1.16 -7.81 -17.37
N LYS A 117 -0.61 -9.02 -17.55
CA LYS A 117 -1.29 -10.15 -18.18
C LYS A 117 -2.51 -10.60 -17.36
N GLU A 118 -2.31 -10.85 -16.07
CA GLU A 118 -3.34 -11.28 -15.15
C GLU A 118 -4.46 -10.23 -15.00
N ILE A 119 -4.10 -8.95 -15.01
CA ILE A 119 -5.05 -7.84 -15.01
C ILE A 119 -5.89 -7.87 -16.29
N ALA A 120 -5.26 -8.07 -17.46
CA ALA A 120 -5.95 -8.18 -18.75
C ALA A 120 -6.88 -9.40 -18.82
N GLU A 121 -6.51 -10.52 -18.18
CA GLU A 121 -7.35 -11.72 -18.00
C GLU A 121 -8.50 -11.50 -17.00
N GLY A 122 -8.55 -10.34 -16.36
CA GLY A 122 -9.66 -9.94 -15.51
C GLY A 122 -9.46 -10.22 -14.03
N LEU A 123 -8.24 -10.44 -13.54
CA LEU A 123 -7.97 -10.37 -12.10
C LEU A 123 -8.01 -8.92 -11.60
N ASP A 124 -8.50 -8.75 -10.38
CA ASP A 124 -8.56 -7.46 -9.69
C ASP A 124 -7.30 -7.34 -8.83
N ILE A 125 -6.19 -7.02 -9.48
CA ILE A 125 -4.89 -6.75 -8.88
C ILE A 125 -4.70 -5.24 -8.83
N ARG A 126 -4.27 -4.71 -7.69
CA ARG A 126 -4.12 -3.27 -7.49
C ARG A 126 -2.76 -2.95 -6.88
N PRO A 127 -2.14 -1.83 -7.28
CA PRO A 127 -0.98 -1.30 -6.59
C PRO A 127 -1.29 -1.05 -5.10
N THR A 128 -0.33 -1.36 -4.23
CA THR A 128 -0.38 -1.02 -2.80
C THR A 128 0.63 0.06 -2.44
N ILE A 129 1.40 0.54 -3.41
CA ILE A 129 2.34 1.65 -3.25
C ILE A 129 2.15 2.61 -4.43
N ALA A 130 1.97 3.89 -4.13
CA ALA A 130 1.93 4.95 -5.15
C ALA A 130 3.20 5.80 -5.05
N VAL A 131 3.92 5.96 -6.16
CA VAL A 131 5.12 6.80 -6.25
C VAL A 131 4.83 7.99 -7.16
N THR A 132 4.76 9.18 -6.60
CA THR A 132 4.42 10.41 -7.31
C THR A 132 5.48 11.49 -7.11
N ARG A 133 5.49 12.50 -7.99
CA ARG A 133 6.25 13.73 -7.77
C ARG A 133 5.36 14.74 -7.07
N ALA A 134 5.90 15.42 -6.06
CA ALA A 134 5.19 16.46 -5.33
C ALA A 134 6.08 17.68 -5.14
N ARG A 135 5.44 18.81 -4.82
CA ARG A 135 6.09 20.01 -4.31
C ARG A 135 5.59 20.27 -2.90
N ILE A 136 6.51 20.52 -1.98
CA ILE A 136 6.18 20.87 -0.61
C ILE A 136 6.58 22.32 -0.39
N THR A 137 5.63 23.12 0.09
CA THR A 137 5.89 24.49 0.53
C THR A 137 5.98 24.49 2.05
N LEU A 138 7.12 24.90 2.60
CA LEU A 138 7.37 24.96 4.04
C LEU A 138 7.80 26.38 4.43
N PRO A 139 7.08 27.05 5.36
CA PRO A 139 7.48 28.36 5.87
C PRO A 139 8.92 28.38 6.40
N GLU A 140 9.37 27.31 7.05
CA GLU A 140 10.70 27.19 7.63
C GLU A 140 11.81 27.23 6.56
N ILE A 141 11.54 26.69 5.38
CA ILE A 141 12.45 26.74 4.22
C ILE A 141 12.48 28.16 3.66
N ALA A 142 11.32 28.80 3.51
CA ALA A 142 11.24 30.19 3.06
C ALA A 142 11.99 31.13 4.02
N ASP A 143 11.85 30.93 5.33
CA ASP A 143 12.54 31.71 6.35
C ASP A 143 14.06 31.48 6.31
N ALA A 144 14.50 30.23 6.10
CA ALA A 144 15.91 29.90 5.93
C ALA A 144 16.52 30.53 4.67
N MET A 145 15.77 30.58 3.56
CA MET A 145 16.19 31.28 2.34
C MET A 145 16.30 32.78 2.54
N ARG A 146 15.29 33.43 3.17
CA ARG A 146 15.36 34.88 3.49
C ARG A 146 16.55 35.21 4.39
N ALA A 147 16.88 34.32 5.32
CA ALA A 147 18.04 34.44 6.19
C ALA A 147 19.38 34.04 5.52
N ARG A 148 19.37 33.68 4.22
CA ARG A 148 20.54 33.18 3.45
C ARG A 148 21.24 31.97 4.09
N ARG A 149 20.49 31.14 4.82
CA ARG A 149 20.96 29.86 5.35
C ARG A 149 20.81 28.72 4.35
N LEU A 150 19.91 28.89 3.38
CA LEU A 150 19.69 27.98 2.26
C LEU A 150 19.65 28.80 0.96
N GLU A 151 20.23 28.23 -0.09
CA GLU A 151 20.17 28.77 -1.45
C GLU A 151 19.48 27.75 -2.36
N ALA A 152 18.67 28.25 -3.28
CA ALA A 152 18.00 27.39 -4.25
C ALA A 152 19.02 26.77 -5.21
N ASP A 153 19.01 25.44 -5.31
CA ASP A 153 19.81 24.70 -6.28
C ASP A 153 19.11 24.56 -7.64
N GLY A 154 17.82 24.93 -7.72
CA GLY A 154 17.01 24.83 -8.93
C GLY A 154 16.48 23.42 -9.21
N ASP A 155 16.96 22.41 -8.49
CA ASP A 155 16.64 21.00 -8.66
C ASP A 155 15.73 20.50 -7.53
N VAL A 156 16.24 20.48 -6.30
CA VAL A 156 15.49 20.08 -5.10
C VAL A 156 14.81 21.30 -4.49
N LEU A 157 15.54 22.39 -4.26
CA LEU A 157 15.00 23.64 -3.74
C LEU A 157 14.82 24.65 -4.87
N LYS A 158 13.57 25.03 -5.17
CA LYS A 158 13.27 26.02 -6.19
C LYS A 158 13.45 27.43 -5.65
N ALA A 159 13.67 28.40 -6.53
CA ALA A 159 13.78 29.82 -6.17
C ALA A 159 12.51 30.36 -5.46
N THR A 160 11.36 29.73 -5.68
CA THR A 160 10.09 30.04 -4.99
C THR A 160 10.07 29.63 -3.52
N GLY A 161 11.02 28.80 -3.07
CA GLY A 161 11.00 28.15 -1.75
C GLY A 161 10.27 26.79 -1.73
N ASP A 162 9.70 26.38 -2.86
CA ASP A 162 9.13 25.03 -2.99
C ASP A 162 10.22 23.97 -3.04
N VAL A 163 9.98 22.86 -2.37
CA VAL A 163 10.87 21.71 -2.36
C VAL A 163 10.29 20.60 -3.23
N ALA A 164 11.01 20.24 -4.29
CA ALA A 164 10.66 19.13 -5.16
C ALA A 164 11.02 17.81 -4.48
N VAL A 165 10.05 16.90 -4.41
CA VAL A 165 10.20 15.61 -3.75
C VAL A 165 9.56 14.50 -4.58
N VAL A 166 9.99 13.27 -4.31
CA VAL A 166 9.21 12.07 -4.64
C VAL A 166 8.44 11.65 -3.39
N LYS A 167 7.12 11.59 -3.51
CA LYS A 167 6.21 11.11 -2.46
C LYS A 167 5.89 9.64 -2.73
N ILE A 168 5.97 8.82 -1.70
CA ILE A 168 5.67 7.39 -1.74
C ILE A 168 4.60 7.12 -0.70
N ALA A 169 3.38 6.81 -1.12
CA ALA A 169 2.30 6.37 -0.25
C ALA A 169 2.26 4.83 -0.22
N ILE A 170 2.21 4.23 0.96
CA ILE A 170 2.37 2.80 1.18
C ILE A 170 1.18 2.27 1.98
N GLU A 171 0.38 1.41 1.37
CA GLU A 171 -0.67 0.63 2.04
C GLU A 171 -0.04 -0.59 2.74
N PRO A 172 -0.49 -0.94 3.97
CA PRO A 172 0.06 -2.07 4.69
C PRO A 172 -0.32 -3.40 4.03
N VAL A 173 0.68 -4.25 3.84
CA VAL A 173 0.52 -5.63 3.37
C VAL A 173 1.32 -6.53 4.28
N TRP A 174 0.63 -7.29 5.13
CA TRP A 174 1.27 -8.10 6.14
C TRP A 174 1.46 -9.53 5.66
N HIS A 175 2.69 -10.01 5.71
CA HIS A 175 3.00 -11.43 5.65
C HIS A 175 2.90 -11.99 7.08
N LEU A 176 1.79 -12.66 7.37
CA LEU A 176 1.43 -13.10 8.73
C LEU A 176 2.50 -13.95 9.42
N PRO A 177 3.16 -14.94 8.75
CA PRO A 177 4.28 -15.66 9.35
C PRO A 177 5.43 -14.73 9.76
N GLY A 178 5.75 -13.77 8.90
CA GLY A 178 6.81 -12.79 9.13
C GLY A 178 6.48 -11.82 10.27
N VAL A 179 5.23 -11.35 10.36
CA VAL A 179 4.77 -10.48 11.45
C VAL A 179 4.79 -11.25 12.78
N ALA A 180 4.30 -12.49 12.81
CA ALA A 180 4.33 -13.33 14.02
C ALA A 180 5.76 -13.52 14.54
N ALA A 181 6.71 -13.80 13.65
CA ALA A 181 8.12 -13.91 13.98
C ALA A 181 8.71 -12.60 14.57
N ARG A 182 8.29 -11.43 14.09
CA ARG A 182 8.72 -10.13 14.65
C ARG A 182 8.21 -9.88 16.07
N PHE A 183 7.04 -10.42 16.41
CA PHE A 183 6.48 -10.36 17.76
C PHE A 183 6.95 -11.52 18.65
N GLY A 184 7.68 -12.52 18.12
CA GLY A 184 8.12 -13.68 18.87
C GLY A 184 6.96 -14.60 19.29
N VAL A 185 5.91 -14.70 18.46
CA VAL A 185 4.70 -15.50 18.73
C VAL A 185 4.41 -16.45 17.56
N GLU A 186 3.62 -17.49 17.83
CA GLU A 186 3.10 -18.38 16.80
C GLU A 186 2.09 -17.68 15.89
N GLU A 187 2.12 -17.97 14.60
CA GLU A 187 1.21 -17.36 13.60
C GLU A 187 -0.27 -17.64 13.94
N THR A 188 -0.59 -18.87 14.34
CA THR A 188 -1.96 -19.25 14.73
C THR A 188 -2.45 -18.45 15.94
N ALA A 189 -1.57 -18.19 16.91
CA ALA A 189 -1.90 -17.38 18.08
C ALA A 189 -2.12 -15.91 17.67
N LEU A 190 -1.22 -15.33 16.87
CA LEU A 190 -1.37 -13.97 16.33
C LEU A 190 -2.72 -13.81 15.59
N ARG A 191 -3.03 -14.72 14.67
CA ARG A 191 -4.27 -14.70 13.88
C ARG A 191 -5.52 -14.75 14.76
N ARG A 192 -5.54 -15.68 15.73
CA ARG A 192 -6.65 -15.82 16.67
C ARG A 192 -6.85 -14.54 17.49
N THR A 193 -5.77 -13.99 18.04
CA THR A 193 -5.84 -12.75 18.83
C THR A 193 -6.29 -11.57 17.96
N LEU A 194 -5.79 -11.43 16.74
CA LEU A 194 -6.27 -10.41 15.81
C LEU A 194 -7.78 -10.54 15.55
N PHE A 195 -8.28 -11.76 15.32
CA PHE A 195 -9.72 -12.00 15.14
C PHE A 195 -10.53 -11.62 16.39
N GLU A 196 -10.13 -12.10 17.57
CA GLU A 196 -10.85 -11.85 18.83
C GLU A 196 -10.84 -10.36 19.22
N GLN A 197 -9.68 -9.69 19.13
CA GLN A 197 -9.52 -8.29 19.54
C GLN A 197 -10.06 -7.28 18.53
N THR A 198 -10.39 -7.70 17.30
CA THR A 198 -11.07 -6.86 16.32
C THR A 198 -12.58 -7.11 16.27
N GLY A 199 -13.15 -7.81 17.27
CA GLY A 199 -14.58 -8.10 17.31
C GLY A 199 -15.03 -9.07 16.21
N GLY A 200 -14.13 -9.93 15.74
CA GLY A 200 -14.41 -10.90 14.69
C GLY A 200 -14.42 -10.34 13.26
N MET A 201 -13.79 -9.18 13.03
CA MET A 201 -13.86 -8.44 11.75
C MET A 201 -13.45 -9.27 10.53
N TYR A 202 -12.47 -10.16 10.66
CA TYR A 202 -11.99 -11.02 9.57
C TYR A 202 -11.95 -12.50 9.99
N PRO A 203 -13.06 -13.25 9.80
CA PRO A 203 -13.09 -14.69 10.10
C PRO A 203 -11.98 -15.50 9.42
N GLU A 204 -11.56 -15.09 8.21
CA GLU A 204 -10.50 -15.73 7.44
C GLU A 204 -9.16 -15.83 8.19
N LEU A 205 -8.90 -14.96 9.18
CA LEU A 205 -7.73 -15.09 10.04
C LEU A 205 -7.67 -16.47 10.71
N VAL A 206 -8.82 -17.01 11.09
CA VAL A 206 -8.96 -18.32 11.73
C VAL A 206 -9.28 -19.41 10.71
N THR A 207 -10.16 -19.12 9.76
CA THR A 207 -10.76 -20.14 8.89
C THR A 207 -10.00 -20.38 7.59
N ARG A 208 -9.06 -19.50 7.19
CA ARG A 208 -8.19 -19.64 6.01
C ARG A 208 -6.72 -19.73 6.38
N PRO A 209 -6.26 -20.86 6.95
CA PRO A 209 -4.84 -21.07 7.25
C PRO A 209 -3.97 -21.10 5.98
N ASP A 210 -4.58 -21.28 4.81
CA ASP A 210 -3.93 -21.26 3.50
C ASP A 210 -3.60 -19.84 2.98
N MET A 211 -4.13 -18.78 3.60
CA MET A 211 -3.88 -17.39 3.21
C MET A 211 -2.89 -16.73 4.18
N HIS A 212 -1.62 -16.58 3.79
CA HIS A 212 -0.57 -15.98 4.64
C HIS A 212 -0.42 -14.46 4.52
N VAL A 213 -1.21 -13.81 3.66
CA VAL A 213 -1.16 -12.35 3.47
C VAL A 213 -2.44 -11.70 4.00
N PHE A 214 -2.29 -10.59 4.70
CA PHE A 214 -3.39 -9.78 5.26
C PHE A 214 -3.20 -8.31 4.89
N LEU A 215 -4.26 -7.67 4.39
CA LEU A 215 -4.33 -6.22 4.22
C LEU A 215 -5.16 -5.65 5.39
N PRO A 216 -4.51 -5.28 6.50
CA PRO A 216 -5.22 -4.73 7.65
C PRO A 216 -5.80 -3.34 7.31
N PRO A 217 -7.02 -3.02 7.78
CA PRO A 217 -7.66 -1.71 7.58
C PRO A 217 -7.11 -0.68 8.57
N ILE A 218 -5.79 -0.48 8.56
CA ILE A 218 -5.07 0.48 9.40
C ILE A 218 -4.41 1.54 8.53
N GLY A 219 -3.98 2.63 9.15
CA GLY A 219 -3.23 3.68 8.45
C GLY A 219 -1.93 3.15 7.83
N GLY A 220 -1.66 3.62 6.62
CA GLY A 220 -0.42 3.33 5.90
C GLY A 220 0.78 4.16 6.36
N ALA A 221 1.79 4.25 5.49
CA ALA A 221 2.96 5.09 5.67
C ALA A 221 3.16 6.00 4.45
N THR A 222 3.77 7.16 4.68
CA THR A 222 4.21 8.06 3.62
C THR A 222 5.71 8.29 3.73
N ALA A 223 6.43 8.25 2.62
CA ALA A 223 7.83 8.64 2.54
C ALA A 223 8.03 9.78 1.55
N TYR A 224 8.79 10.80 1.95
CA TYR A 224 9.26 11.87 1.09
C TYR A 224 10.76 11.74 0.85
N VAL A 225 11.14 11.61 -0.42
CA VAL A 225 12.53 11.57 -0.85
C VAL A 225 12.89 12.91 -1.46
N PHE A 226 13.89 13.56 -0.88
CA PHE A 226 14.45 14.81 -1.33
C PHE A 226 15.69 14.51 -2.18
N GLY A 227 15.60 14.77 -3.49
CA GLY A 227 16.59 14.36 -4.47
C GLY A 227 16.19 13.10 -5.23
N ASP A 228 17.18 12.40 -5.79
CA ASP A 228 16.99 11.25 -6.68
C ASP A 228 16.77 9.93 -5.90
N PRO A 229 15.58 9.30 -5.98
CA PRO A 229 15.30 8.04 -5.30
C PRO A 229 16.18 6.87 -5.74
N ALA A 230 16.75 6.90 -6.94
CA ALA A 230 17.66 5.84 -7.41
C ALA A 230 18.94 5.76 -6.57
N ARG A 231 19.27 6.82 -5.82
CA ARG A 231 20.44 6.89 -4.94
C ARG A 231 20.15 6.42 -3.50
N LEU A 232 18.91 5.99 -3.20
CA LEU A 232 18.55 5.46 -1.88
C LEU A 232 19.45 4.28 -1.50
N GLY A 233 20.10 4.39 -0.34
CA GLY A 233 21.01 3.37 0.19
C GLY A 233 22.46 3.47 -0.31
N ASP A 234 22.76 4.37 -1.24
CA ASP A 234 24.14 4.63 -1.69
C ASP A 234 24.81 5.69 -0.79
N ARG A 235 25.83 5.27 -0.03
CA ARG A 235 26.54 6.14 0.93
C ARG A 235 27.40 7.22 0.26
N ARG A 236 27.57 7.20 -1.07
CA ARG A 236 28.28 8.25 -1.82
C ARG A 236 27.45 9.53 -1.96
N PHE A 237 26.13 9.43 -1.85
CA PHE A 237 25.23 10.56 -2.01
C PHE A 237 24.59 10.93 -0.68
N LYS A 238 24.43 12.23 -0.44
CA LYS A 238 23.60 12.75 0.65
C LYS A 238 22.22 13.02 0.11
N LEU A 239 21.21 12.35 0.67
CA LEU A 239 19.80 12.57 0.39
C LEU A 239 19.04 12.55 1.71
N ALA A 240 17.91 13.25 1.76
CA ALA A 240 16.98 13.14 2.88
C ALA A 240 15.80 12.24 2.46
N CYS A 241 15.46 11.28 3.31
CA CYS A 241 14.24 10.49 3.19
C CYS A 241 13.50 10.59 4.53
N ARG A 242 12.29 11.13 4.51
CA ARG A 242 11.46 11.33 5.70
C ARG A 242 10.26 10.41 5.62
N VAL A 243 10.17 9.46 6.55
CA VAL A 243 9.05 8.51 6.66
C VAL A 243 8.16 8.96 7.81
N HIS A 244 6.85 8.94 7.59
CA HIS A 244 5.85 9.21 8.62
C HIS A 244 4.57 8.41 8.36
N ASP A 245 3.58 8.59 9.24
CA ASP A 245 2.24 8.01 9.12
C ASP A 245 1.53 8.43 7.82
N GLU A 246 0.48 7.72 7.45
CA GLU A 246 -0.32 8.06 6.28
C GLU A 246 -0.77 9.52 6.27
N CYS A 247 -0.52 10.22 5.16
CA CYS A 247 -0.96 11.60 5.02
C CYS A 247 -2.42 11.72 4.57
N ASN A 248 -3.35 11.51 5.48
CA ASN A 248 -4.78 11.58 5.17
C ASN A 248 -5.27 12.96 4.69
N GLY A 249 -4.60 14.07 5.07
CA GLY A 249 -5.02 15.42 4.71
C GLY A 249 -4.59 15.87 3.30
N SER A 250 -3.34 15.59 2.91
CA SER A 250 -2.85 15.93 1.55
C SER A 250 -3.30 14.94 0.47
N ASP A 251 -3.67 13.70 0.85
CA ASP A 251 -4.08 12.66 -0.10
C ASP A 251 -5.59 12.61 -0.38
N VAL A 252 -6.46 13.10 0.53
CA VAL A 252 -7.91 12.81 0.45
C VAL A 252 -8.80 14.04 0.28
N PHE A 253 -8.38 15.22 0.75
CA PHE A 253 -9.27 16.39 0.76
C PHE A 253 -8.70 17.65 0.12
N GLY A 254 -7.49 17.60 -0.43
CA GLY A 254 -6.81 18.80 -0.91
C GLY A 254 -6.72 19.88 0.19
N SER A 255 -6.74 19.47 1.47
CA SER A 255 -6.67 20.38 2.59
C SER A 255 -5.23 20.76 2.88
N ASP A 256 -5.04 21.94 3.45
CA ASP A 256 -3.77 22.48 3.93
C ASP A 256 -3.25 21.79 5.20
N ILE A 257 -4.04 20.87 5.77
CA ILE A 257 -3.66 20.06 6.93
C ILE A 257 -2.78 18.89 6.46
N CYS A 258 -1.52 19.16 6.09
CA CYS A 258 -0.51 18.11 5.99
C CYS A 258 -0.09 17.75 7.42
N THR A 259 -0.45 16.55 7.89
CA THR A 259 0.14 15.94 9.10
C THR A 259 1.66 15.77 8.98
N CYS A 260 2.20 15.96 7.78
CA CYS A 260 3.60 15.85 7.40
C CYS A 260 4.47 16.97 7.97
N ARG A 261 3.96 18.19 8.14
CA ARG A 261 4.80 19.36 8.45
C ARG A 261 5.66 19.14 9.71
N PRO A 262 5.15 18.63 10.84
CA PRO A 262 5.98 18.29 11.99
C PRO A 262 7.11 17.29 11.68
N TYR A 263 6.83 16.23 10.91
CA TYR A 263 7.82 15.24 10.52
C TYR A 263 8.88 15.78 9.54
N LEU A 264 8.52 16.79 8.75
CA LEU A 264 9.40 17.42 7.77
C LEU A 264 10.28 18.52 8.38
N ALA A 265 9.73 19.29 9.33
CA ALA A 265 10.38 20.47 9.89
C ALA A 265 11.07 20.23 11.25
N HIS A 266 10.53 19.33 12.08
CA HIS A 266 10.97 19.14 13.47
C HIS A 266 11.60 17.76 13.74
N GLY A 267 11.50 16.82 12.79
CA GLY A 267 12.06 15.46 12.90
C GLY A 267 13.46 15.28 12.33
#